data_AF-A0A976D4A6-F1
#
_entry.id   AF-A0A976D4A6-F1
#
_cell.length_a   1.000
_cell.length_b   1.000
_cell.length_c   1.000
_cell.angle_alpha   90.00
_cell.angle_beta   90.00
_cell.angle_gamma   90.00
#
_symmetry.space_group_name_H-M   'P 1'
#
loop_
_entity.id
_entity.type
_entity.pdbx_description
1 polymer ?
#
loop_
_entity_poly.entity_id
_entity_poly.type
_entity_poly.pdbx_seq_one_letter_code
_entity_poly.pdbx_strand_id
1 'polypeptide(L)'
;MWLVYAPVFFYYAYLALKARSFFFFQAANPGIENGGMFFESKWRIFQSLPPGSFPTTIFVSQTTSVPDIMERMHHAQLNYPVVAKPDRGERGWAVEILHNNRDLVAYRKKVPVDILIQSYVDYPVELSIFYVRLPHEKSGKITSLTGKKLLTVTGDGQSSLLTLLLKNQRAYLQYKRLVAKQMLPFDSIPALNKEVLLVPQGNHALGAEFIDLTSHISPALNKVF
;
A
#
# COMPACT_ATOMS: atom_id res chain seq x y z
N MET A 1 -21.43 -0.17 -13.26
CA MET A 1 -20.20 0.35 -12.64
C MET A 1 -19.36 1.20 -13.60
N TRP A 2 -19.26 0.89 -14.90
CA TRP A 2 -18.49 1.69 -15.87
C TRP A 2 -19.11 3.03 -16.30
N LEU A 3 -20.44 3.12 -16.34
CA LEU A 3 -21.16 4.34 -16.79
C LEU A 3 -20.86 5.58 -15.94
N VAL A 4 -20.54 5.42 -14.65
CA VAL A 4 -20.16 6.54 -13.76
C VAL A 4 -18.89 7.24 -14.25
N TYR A 5 -18.00 6.51 -14.93
CA TYR A 5 -16.76 7.06 -15.47
C TYR A 5 -16.91 7.62 -16.90
N ALA A 6 -18.09 7.53 -17.52
CA ALA A 6 -18.32 8.05 -18.88
C ALA A 6 -17.88 9.53 -19.04
N PRO A 7 -18.22 10.45 -18.10
CA PRO A 7 -17.75 11.85 -18.20
C PRO A 7 -16.22 11.99 -18.19
N VAL A 8 -15.51 11.09 -17.50
CA VAL A 8 -14.04 11.11 -17.42
C VAL A 8 -13.42 10.85 -18.78
N PHE A 9 -13.98 9.94 -19.59
CA PHE A 9 -13.47 9.66 -20.93
C PHE A 9 -13.63 10.85 -21.89
N PHE A 10 -14.77 11.55 -21.84
CA PHE A 10 -14.97 12.76 -22.64
C PHE A 10 -14.01 13.87 -22.23
N TYR A 11 -13.83 14.06 -20.92
CA TYR A 11 -12.89 15.05 -20.41
C TYR A 11 -11.44 14.71 -20.75
N TYR A 12 -11.07 13.42 -20.67
CA TYR A 12 -9.76 12.93 -21.12
C TYR A 12 -9.54 13.22 -22.61
N ALA A 13 -10.52 12.94 -23.46
CA ALA A 13 -10.41 13.23 -24.89
C ALA A 13 -10.21 14.73 -25.15
N TYR A 14 -10.96 15.58 -24.46
CA TYR A 14 -10.76 17.03 -24.50
C TYR A 14 -9.33 17.43 -24.06
N LEU A 15 -8.83 16.89 -22.95
CA LEU A 15 -7.47 17.18 -22.47
C LEU A 15 -6.38 16.67 -23.41
N ALA A 16 -6.54 15.47 -23.97
CA ALA A 16 -5.62 14.90 -24.95
C ALA A 16 -5.54 15.76 -26.22
N LEU A 17 -6.68 16.24 -26.72
CA LEU A 17 -6.74 17.18 -27.84
C LEU A 17 -6.07 18.52 -27.49
N LYS A 18 -6.39 19.08 -26.33
CA LYS A 18 -5.82 20.35 -25.84
C LYS A 18 -4.30 20.27 -25.67
N ALA A 19 -3.80 19.18 -25.11
CA ALA A 19 -2.38 18.90 -24.92
C ALA A 19 -1.68 18.41 -26.20
N ARG A 20 -2.44 18.11 -27.26
CA ARG A 20 -1.96 17.51 -28.51
C ARG A 20 -1.17 16.22 -28.28
N SER A 21 -1.54 15.47 -27.25
CA SER A 21 -0.87 14.23 -26.85
C SER A 21 -1.86 13.34 -26.13
N PHE A 22 -2.00 12.09 -26.60
CA PHE A 22 -2.75 11.07 -25.91
C PHE A 22 -2.13 10.69 -24.56
N PHE A 23 -0.84 10.93 -24.36
CA PHE A 23 -0.11 10.55 -23.15
C PHE A 23 0.31 11.77 -22.32
N PHE A 24 -0.46 12.86 -22.36
CA PHE A 24 -0.15 14.12 -21.69
C PHE A 24 0.14 13.96 -20.19
N PHE A 25 -0.47 12.97 -19.54
CA PHE A 25 -0.29 12.67 -18.12
C PHE A 25 1.13 12.24 -17.76
N GLN A 26 1.93 11.74 -18.71
CA GLN A 26 3.33 11.37 -18.45
C GLN A 26 4.17 12.58 -18.02
N ALA A 27 3.76 13.79 -18.41
CA ALA A 27 4.41 15.03 -18.00
C ALA A 27 4.26 15.35 -16.50
N ALA A 28 3.36 14.68 -15.78
CA ALA A 28 3.19 14.91 -14.34
C ALA A 28 4.40 14.43 -13.54
N ASN A 29 4.97 13.27 -13.89
CA ASN A 29 6.14 12.69 -13.25
C ASN A 29 7.11 12.13 -14.31
N PRO A 30 7.84 12.99 -15.05
CA PRO A 30 8.63 12.56 -16.20
C PRO A 30 9.78 11.60 -15.84
N GLY A 31 10.20 11.58 -14.57
CA GLY A 31 11.21 10.64 -14.06
C GLY A 31 10.66 9.23 -13.75
N ILE A 32 9.34 9.01 -13.89
CA ILE A 32 8.68 7.74 -13.63
C ILE A 32 8.10 7.21 -14.95
N GLU A 33 8.28 5.92 -15.20
CA GLU A 33 7.70 5.24 -16.36
C GLU A 33 6.18 5.48 -16.43
N ASN A 34 5.67 5.85 -17.60
CA ASN A 34 4.26 6.21 -17.83
C ASN A 34 3.72 7.32 -16.90
N GLY A 35 4.59 8.18 -16.33
CA GLY A 35 4.20 9.19 -15.35
C GLY A 35 3.68 8.63 -14.02
N GLY A 36 3.89 7.32 -13.77
CA GLY A 36 3.32 6.60 -12.63
C GLY A 36 1.84 6.27 -12.76
N MET A 37 1.28 6.27 -13.98
CA MET A 37 -0.14 5.98 -14.19
C MET A 37 -0.47 4.48 -14.09
N PHE A 38 0.37 3.63 -14.69
CA PHE A 38 0.20 2.18 -14.64
C PHE A 38 1.49 1.44 -15.03
N PHE A 39 1.60 0.22 -14.48
CA PHE A 39 2.61 -0.78 -14.82
C PHE A 39 4.07 -0.34 -14.70
N GLU A 40 4.38 0.67 -13.88
CA GLU A 40 5.74 1.13 -13.61
C GLU A 40 6.55 0.14 -12.76
N SER A 41 7.88 0.17 -12.93
CA SER A 41 8.81 -0.61 -12.10
C SER A 41 9.02 0.09 -10.76
N LYS A 42 8.61 -0.57 -9.67
CA LYS A 42 8.84 -0.09 -8.30
C LYS A 42 10.33 0.00 -7.99
N TRP A 43 11.13 -0.92 -8.53
CA TRP A 43 12.58 -0.91 -8.37
C TRP A 43 13.21 0.34 -8.96
N ARG A 44 12.82 0.71 -10.19
CA ARG A 44 13.33 1.93 -10.84
C ARG A 44 12.96 3.19 -10.05
N ILE A 45 11.77 3.22 -9.46
CA ILE A 45 11.37 4.31 -8.56
C ILE A 45 12.28 4.33 -7.33
N PHE A 46 12.48 3.20 -6.65
CA PHE A 46 13.37 3.17 -5.48
C PHE A 46 14.81 3.59 -5.82
N GLN A 47 15.31 3.25 -7.00
CA GLN A 47 16.64 3.66 -7.46
C GLN A 47 16.77 5.17 -7.71
N SER A 48 15.66 5.89 -7.95
CA SER A 48 15.67 7.35 -8.13
C SER A 48 15.46 8.13 -6.83
N LEU A 49 15.11 7.44 -5.73
CA LEU A 49 14.90 8.06 -4.43
C LEU A 49 16.22 8.19 -3.64
N PRO A 50 16.31 9.18 -2.72
CA PRO A 50 17.45 9.30 -1.83
C PRO A 50 17.69 8.02 -1.00
N PRO A 51 18.95 7.59 -0.82
CA PRO A 51 19.25 6.45 0.05
C PRO A 51 18.68 6.64 1.47
N GLY A 52 18.09 5.59 2.03
CA GLY A 52 17.46 5.60 3.36
C GLY A 52 16.04 6.16 3.40
N SER A 53 15.49 6.66 2.28
CA SER A 53 14.09 7.14 2.24
C SER A 53 13.06 6.02 2.02
N PHE A 54 13.50 4.77 1.87
CA PHE A 54 12.67 3.59 1.73
C PHE A 54 13.30 2.41 2.47
N PRO A 55 12.51 1.40 2.89
CA PRO A 55 13.04 0.26 3.63
C PRO A 55 14.03 -0.54 2.80
N THR A 56 14.97 -1.22 3.45
CA THR A 56 15.92 -2.11 2.77
C THR A 56 15.18 -3.05 1.82
N THR A 57 15.60 -3.05 0.56
CA THR A 57 14.91 -3.76 -0.53
C THR A 57 15.93 -4.36 -1.47
N ILE A 58 15.72 -5.62 -1.85
CA ILE A 58 16.47 -6.27 -2.92
C ILE A 58 15.55 -6.54 -4.12
N PHE A 59 16.13 -6.40 -5.30
CA PHE A 59 15.52 -6.84 -6.55
C PHE A 59 15.94 -8.28 -6.86
N VAL A 60 14.96 -9.09 -7.27
CA VAL A 60 15.13 -10.49 -7.59
C VAL A 60 14.48 -10.76 -8.94
N SER A 61 15.27 -11.23 -9.90
CA SER A 61 14.73 -11.60 -11.20
C SER A 61 13.95 -12.93 -11.12
N GLN A 62 12.99 -13.11 -12.03
CA GLN A 62 12.24 -14.35 -12.23
C GLN A 62 13.10 -15.59 -12.54
N THR A 63 14.38 -15.42 -12.86
CA THR A 63 15.35 -16.51 -13.10
C THR A 63 16.22 -16.83 -11.89
N THR A 64 16.28 -15.96 -10.87
CA THR A 64 17.14 -16.14 -9.69
C THR A 64 16.70 -17.33 -8.84
N SER A 65 17.61 -18.21 -8.45
CA SER A 65 17.25 -19.40 -7.65
C SER A 65 16.92 -19.03 -6.20
N VAL A 66 16.13 -19.85 -5.50
CA VAL A 66 15.80 -19.60 -4.09
C VAL A 66 17.04 -19.52 -3.18
N PRO A 67 18.07 -20.39 -3.32
CA PRO A 67 19.33 -20.25 -2.59
C PRO A 67 19.99 -18.88 -2.80
N ASP A 68 20.09 -18.40 -4.04
CA ASP A 68 20.69 -17.09 -4.33
C ASP A 68 19.88 -15.94 -3.74
N ILE A 69 18.55 -16.08 -3.67
CA ILE A 69 17.69 -15.10 -3.00
C ILE A 69 18.03 -15.04 -1.51
N MET A 70 18.17 -16.19 -0.86
CA MET A 70 18.52 -16.26 0.58
C MET A 70 19.89 -15.65 0.85
N GLU A 71 20.88 -15.91 -0.01
CA GLU A 71 22.20 -15.30 0.09
C GLU A 71 22.15 -13.77 -0.07
N ARG A 72 21.39 -13.27 -1.06
CA ARG A 72 21.17 -11.82 -1.24
C ARG A 72 20.47 -11.19 -0.04
N MET A 73 19.46 -11.86 0.53
CA MET A 73 18.80 -11.41 1.76
C MET A 73 19.78 -11.31 2.91
N HIS A 74 20.63 -12.32 3.09
CA HIS A 74 21.67 -12.34 4.12
C HIS A 74 22.66 -11.17 3.94
N HIS A 75 23.18 -10.95 2.74
CA HIS A 75 24.07 -9.81 2.45
C HIS A 75 23.41 -8.44 2.66
N ALA A 76 22.12 -8.33 2.37
CA ALA A 76 21.34 -7.12 2.60
C ALA A 76 20.85 -6.97 4.05
N GLN A 77 21.20 -7.90 4.95
CA GLN A 77 20.72 -7.94 6.34
C GLN A 77 19.18 -7.92 6.46
N LEU A 78 18.50 -8.56 5.51
CA LEU A 78 17.05 -8.71 5.50
C LEU A 78 16.63 -9.92 6.32
N ASN A 79 16.09 -9.65 7.50
CA ASN A 79 15.55 -10.66 8.40
C ASN A 79 14.02 -10.78 8.25
N TYR A 80 13.50 -11.97 8.48
CA TYR A 80 12.06 -12.18 8.54
C TYR A 80 11.41 -11.46 9.74
N PRO A 81 10.15 -10.98 9.62
CA PRO A 81 9.33 -11.04 8.41
C PRO A 81 9.77 -10.05 7.32
N VAL A 82 9.59 -10.45 6.06
CA VAL A 82 9.84 -9.60 4.88
C VAL A 82 8.59 -9.51 4.00
N VAL A 83 8.44 -8.41 3.28
CA VAL A 83 7.39 -8.26 2.26
C VAL A 83 7.94 -8.67 0.91
N ALA A 84 7.31 -9.64 0.27
CA ALA A 84 7.56 -9.99 -1.12
C ALA A 84 6.44 -9.42 -2.01
N LYS A 85 6.82 -8.75 -3.11
CA LYS A 85 5.87 -8.16 -4.05
C LYS A 85 6.43 -8.13 -5.47
N PRO A 86 5.59 -8.24 -6.51
CA PRO A 86 6.03 -8.02 -7.89
C PRO A 86 6.60 -6.61 -8.08
N ASP A 87 7.68 -6.52 -8.86
CA ASP A 87 8.24 -5.23 -9.26
C ASP A 87 7.18 -4.38 -9.97
N ARG A 88 6.46 -5.02 -10.91
CA ARG A 88 5.33 -4.44 -11.64
C ARG A 88 4.03 -5.11 -11.21
N GLY A 89 3.08 -4.33 -10.74
CA GLY A 89 1.80 -4.85 -10.23
C GLY A 89 1.05 -3.83 -9.39
N GLU A 90 -0.27 -3.93 -9.40
CA GLU A 90 -1.18 -2.94 -8.80
C GLU A 90 -2.13 -3.59 -7.79
N ARG A 91 -2.81 -2.77 -6.99
CA ARG A 91 -3.91 -3.17 -6.09
C ARG A 91 -3.55 -4.30 -5.11
N GLY A 92 -2.29 -4.38 -4.70
CA GLY A 92 -1.80 -5.40 -3.77
C GLY A 92 -1.73 -6.80 -4.37
N TRP A 93 -1.76 -6.94 -5.71
CA TRP A 93 -1.62 -8.22 -6.38
C TRP A 93 -0.30 -8.91 -5.99
N ALA A 94 -0.42 -10.16 -5.51
CA ALA A 94 0.70 -11.00 -5.09
C ALA A 94 1.64 -10.35 -4.06
N VAL A 95 1.15 -9.42 -3.24
CA VAL A 95 1.90 -8.90 -2.08
C VAL A 95 1.67 -9.83 -0.90
N GLU A 96 2.75 -10.39 -0.35
CA GLU A 96 2.71 -11.32 0.79
C GLU A 96 3.79 -10.98 1.82
N ILE A 97 3.47 -11.21 3.10
CA ILE A 97 4.43 -11.16 4.19
C ILE A 97 4.96 -12.58 4.37
N LEU A 98 6.26 -12.74 4.21
CA LEU A 98 6.96 -14.00 4.40
C LEU A 98 7.55 -14.00 5.80
N HIS A 99 7.35 -15.07 6.56
CA HIS A 99 7.83 -15.21 7.93
C HIS A 99 9.04 -16.13 8.04
N ASN A 100 9.35 -16.90 6.99
CA ASN A 100 10.44 -17.88 6.99
C ASN A 100 10.80 -18.34 5.56
N ASN A 101 11.83 -19.18 5.47
CA ASN A 101 12.32 -19.76 4.22
C ASN A 101 11.27 -20.59 3.46
N ARG A 102 10.35 -21.27 4.16
CA ARG A 102 9.29 -22.07 3.53
C ARG A 102 8.30 -21.17 2.81
N ASP A 103 7.95 -20.03 3.39
CA ASP A 103 7.08 -19.03 2.75
C ASP A 103 7.74 -18.48 1.47
N LEU A 104 9.05 -18.21 1.50
CA LEU A 104 9.80 -17.78 0.32
C LEU A 104 9.75 -18.81 -0.82
N VAL A 105 9.99 -20.08 -0.50
CA VAL A 105 9.89 -21.17 -1.49
C VAL A 105 8.49 -21.26 -2.09
N ALA A 106 7.46 -21.18 -1.25
CA ALA A 106 6.07 -21.24 -1.69
C ALA A 106 5.70 -20.03 -2.56
N TYR A 107 6.09 -18.83 -2.14
CA TYR A 107 5.86 -17.58 -2.85
C TYR A 107 6.49 -17.61 -4.24
N ARG A 108 7.77 -18.02 -4.34
CA ARG A 108 8.48 -18.06 -5.62
C ARG A 108 7.87 -19.05 -6.62
N LYS A 109 7.32 -20.17 -6.15
CA LYS A 109 6.59 -21.12 -7.02
C LYS A 109 5.30 -20.51 -7.57
N LYS A 110 4.64 -19.65 -6.78
CA LYS A 110 3.36 -19.03 -7.12
C LYS A 110 3.51 -17.78 -7.99
N VAL A 111 4.62 -17.05 -7.87
CA VAL A 111 4.85 -15.74 -8.48
C VAL A 111 6.06 -15.79 -9.43
N PRO A 112 5.87 -16.20 -10.70
CA PRO A 112 6.95 -16.38 -11.67
C PRO A 112 7.27 -15.10 -12.44
N VAL A 113 7.51 -13.99 -11.73
CA VAL A 113 7.87 -12.69 -12.30
C VAL A 113 9.02 -12.06 -11.51
N ASP A 114 9.54 -10.93 -11.96
CA ASP A 114 10.49 -10.15 -11.19
C ASP A 114 9.83 -9.61 -9.91
N ILE A 115 10.50 -9.76 -8.78
CA ILE A 115 9.97 -9.42 -7.46
C ILE A 115 10.94 -8.54 -6.68
N LEU A 116 10.39 -7.86 -5.70
CA LEU A 116 11.08 -7.16 -4.64
C LEU A 116 10.87 -7.92 -3.34
N ILE A 117 11.96 -8.06 -2.56
CA ILE A 117 11.91 -8.49 -1.17
C ILE A 117 12.37 -7.31 -0.32
N GLN A 118 11.52 -6.88 0.60
CA GLN A 118 11.68 -5.64 1.36
C GLN A 118 11.50 -5.90 2.86
N SER A 119 12.22 -5.18 3.71
CA SER A 119 11.99 -5.20 5.16
C SER A 119 10.52 -4.93 5.47
N TYR A 120 9.95 -5.71 6.39
CA TYR A 120 8.62 -5.40 6.92
C TYR A 120 8.71 -4.19 7.86
N VAL A 121 7.81 -3.22 7.66
CA VAL A 121 7.70 -2.01 8.48
C VAL A 121 6.34 -2.03 9.17
N ASP A 122 6.36 -2.11 10.50
CA ASP A 122 5.20 -2.29 11.37
C ASP A 122 4.83 -1.02 12.14
N TYR A 123 5.16 0.14 11.58
CA TYR A 123 4.82 1.42 12.20
C TYR A 123 3.30 1.59 12.35
N PRO A 124 2.84 2.18 13.46
CA PRO A 124 1.42 2.26 13.79
C PRO A 124 0.66 3.29 12.94
N VAL A 125 1.38 4.14 12.20
CA VAL A 125 0.80 5.24 11.42
C VAL A 125 1.22 5.09 9.96
N GLU A 126 0.23 5.00 9.07
CA GLU A 126 0.41 5.09 7.63
C GLU A 126 -0.17 6.42 7.14
N LEU A 127 0.66 7.20 6.44
CA LEU A 127 0.30 8.51 5.86
C LEU A 127 0.45 8.46 4.34
N SER A 128 -0.53 9.00 3.63
CA SER A 128 -0.45 9.31 2.20
C SER A 128 -0.25 10.81 2.02
N ILE A 129 0.75 11.19 1.24
CA ILE A 129 1.13 12.58 1.00
C ILE A 129 0.91 12.91 -0.47
N PHE A 130 0.19 14.01 -0.73
CA PHE A 130 0.06 14.55 -2.08
C PHE A 130 0.97 15.77 -2.22
N TYR A 131 2.09 15.59 -2.91
CA TYR A 131 3.10 16.63 -3.15
C TYR A 131 3.02 17.11 -4.60
N VAL A 132 3.10 18.43 -4.79
CA VAL A 132 3.10 19.07 -6.11
C VAL A 132 4.29 20.02 -6.21
N ARG A 133 5.07 19.88 -7.29
CA ARG A 133 6.16 20.81 -7.64
C ARG A 133 6.07 21.12 -9.13
N LEU A 134 5.98 22.40 -9.49
CA LEU A 134 6.02 22.79 -10.91
C LEU A 134 7.46 22.72 -11.45
N PRO A 135 7.67 22.50 -12.76
CA PRO A 135 9.01 22.33 -13.33
C PRO A 135 10.00 23.48 -13.09
N HIS A 136 9.49 24.71 -12.92
CA HIS A 136 10.29 25.91 -12.68
C HIS A 136 10.53 26.21 -11.20
N GLU A 137 9.90 25.45 -10.29
CA GLU A 137 10.02 25.65 -8.86
C GLU A 137 11.15 24.79 -8.28
N LYS A 138 11.96 25.38 -7.39
CA LYS A 138 13.04 24.65 -6.70
C LYS A 138 12.49 23.66 -5.66
N SER A 139 11.33 23.93 -5.09
CA SER A 139 10.66 23.14 -4.06
C SER A 139 9.16 23.10 -4.33
N GLY A 140 8.52 21.98 -4.04
CA GLY A 140 7.07 21.86 -4.10
C GLY A 140 6.39 22.15 -2.79
N LYS A 141 5.11 21.77 -2.72
CA LYS A 141 4.30 21.82 -1.51
C LYS A 141 3.42 20.59 -1.39
N ILE A 142 3.17 20.19 -0.16
CA ILE A 142 2.16 19.20 0.17
C ILE A 142 0.80 19.89 0.15
N THR A 143 -0.14 19.37 -0.64
CA THR A 143 -1.50 19.91 -0.74
C THR A 143 -2.55 19.04 -0.07
N SER A 144 -2.21 17.78 0.26
CA SER A 144 -3.06 16.89 1.03
C SER A 144 -2.21 15.95 1.87
N LEU A 145 -2.68 15.71 3.09
CA LEU A 145 -2.15 14.69 3.98
C LEU A 145 -3.32 13.81 4.41
N THR A 146 -3.22 12.51 4.18
CA THR A 146 -4.28 11.56 4.55
C THR A 146 -3.72 10.52 5.50
N GLY A 147 -4.30 10.41 6.69
CA GLY A 147 -4.04 9.34 7.63
C GLY A 147 -4.89 8.13 7.32
N LYS A 148 -4.39 6.96 7.71
CA LYS A 148 -5.07 5.71 7.41
C LYS A 148 -5.26 4.89 8.67
N LYS A 149 -6.52 4.61 8.96
CA LYS A 149 -6.92 3.82 10.14
C LYS A 149 -7.40 2.45 9.68
N LEU A 150 -6.75 1.41 10.17
CA LEU A 150 -7.15 0.04 9.88
C LEU A 150 -8.50 -0.28 10.52
N LEU A 151 -9.19 -1.28 9.97
CA LEU A 151 -10.50 -1.67 10.49
C LEU A 151 -10.32 -2.38 11.84
N THR A 152 -10.72 -1.72 12.91
CA THR A 152 -10.68 -2.22 14.28
C THR A 152 -12.05 -2.15 14.94
N VAL A 153 -12.21 -2.92 16.02
CA VAL A 153 -13.27 -2.73 17.01
C VAL A 153 -12.65 -2.65 18.40
N THR A 154 -13.28 -1.90 19.30
CA THR A 154 -12.81 -1.71 20.67
C THR A 154 -13.63 -2.58 21.61
N GLY A 155 -12.96 -3.36 22.45
CA GLY A 155 -13.58 -4.18 23.48
C GLY A 155 -14.31 -3.34 24.53
N ASP A 156 -15.50 -3.77 24.90
CA ASP A 156 -16.27 -3.25 26.05
C ASP A 156 -16.17 -4.15 27.29
N GLY A 157 -15.40 -5.26 27.19
CA GLY A 157 -15.23 -6.24 28.26
C GLY A 157 -16.43 -7.17 28.49
N GLN A 158 -17.49 -7.07 27.67
CA GLN A 158 -18.74 -7.81 27.88
C GLN A 158 -19.30 -8.46 26.60
N SER A 159 -19.25 -7.74 25.48
CA SER A 159 -19.73 -8.19 24.18
C SER A 159 -18.69 -9.08 23.49
N SER A 160 -19.16 -10.09 22.75
CA SER A 160 -18.28 -10.87 21.88
C SER A 160 -17.74 -10.01 20.73
N LEU A 161 -16.62 -10.44 20.15
CA LEU A 161 -16.02 -9.82 18.97
C LEU A 161 -17.02 -9.72 17.81
N LEU A 162 -17.85 -10.75 17.63
CA LEU A 162 -18.91 -10.75 16.63
C LEU A 162 -19.94 -9.64 16.90
N THR A 163 -20.40 -9.49 18.13
CA THR A 163 -21.36 -8.44 18.49
C THR A 163 -20.76 -7.05 18.28
N LEU A 164 -19.50 -6.82 18.66
CA LEU A 164 -18.80 -5.56 18.45
C LEU A 164 -18.64 -5.24 16.95
N LEU A 165 -18.29 -6.25 16.14
CA LEU A 165 -18.20 -6.14 14.68
C LEU A 165 -19.53 -5.72 14.06
N LEU A 166 -20.63 -6.39 14.44
CA LEU A 166 -21.96 -6.12 13.88
C LEU A 166 -22.50 -4.75 14.27
N LYS A 167 -22.09 -4.21 15.43
CA LYS A 167 -22.45 -2.84 15.88
C LYS A 167 -21.64 -1.75 15.16
N ASN A 168 -20.43 -2.05 14.69
CA ASN A 168 -19.60 -1.08 13.98
C ASN A 168 -20.03 -0.97 12.51
N GLN A 169 -20.47 0.23 12.09
CA GLN A 169 -21.02 0.46 10.75
C GLN A 169 -20.08 0.04 9.62
N ARG A 170 -18.77 0.28 9.74
CA ARG A 170 -17.78 -0.04 8.71
C ARG A 170 -17.40 -1.52 8.75
N ALA A 171 -17.25 -2.09 9.95
CA ALA A 171 -16.93 -3.50 10.13
C ALA A 171 -18.06 -4.44 9.69
N TYR A 172 -19.31 -4.02 9.92
CA TYR A 172 -20.51 -4.73 9.48
C TYR A 172 -20.50 -5.01 7.97
N LEU A 173 -20.05 -4.06 7.16
CA LEU A 173 -19.94 -4.23 5.70
C LEU A 173 -18.95 -5.35 5.30
N GLN A 174 -18.02 -5.70 6.20
CA GLN A 174 -17.03 -6.76 6.00
C GLN A 174 -17.42 -8.08 6.67
N TYR A 175 -18.54 -8.13 7.41
CA TYR A 175 -18.98 -9.29 8.20
C TYR A 175 -18.93 -10.61 7.44
N LYS A 176 -19.65 -10.70 6.31
CA LYS A 176 -19.74 -11.94 5.52
C LYS A 176 -18.37 -12.46 5.09
N ARG A 177 -17.48 -11.54 4.67
CA ARG A 177 -16.11 -11.86 4.24
C ARG A 177 -15.25 -12.32 5.42
N LEU A 178 -15.35 -11.65 6.57
CA LEU A 178 -14.56 -11.96 7.75
C LEU A 178 -14.94 -13.32 8.35
N VAL A 179 -16.23 -13.63 8.44
CA VAL A 179 -16.72 -14.93 8.92
C VAL A 179 -16.34 -16.06 7.98
N ALA A 180 -16.51 -15.86 6.66
CA ALA A 180 -16.14 -16.89 5.68
C ALA A 180 -14.65 -17.28 5.73
N LYS A 181 -13.78 -16.35 6.13
CA LYS A 181 -12.34 -16.62 6.29
C LYS A 181 -11.98 -17.34 7.60
N GLN A 182 -12.85 -17.33 8.61
CA GLN A 182 -12.63 -17.92 9.94
C GLN A 182 -11.28 -17.53 10.59
N MET A 183 -10.80 -16.31 10.32
CA MET A 183 -9.48 -15.86 10.78
C MET A 183 -9.49 -15.15 12.14
N LEU A 184 -10.66 -15.02 12.78
CA LEU A 184 -10.83 -14.25 14.01
C LEU A 184 -11.61 -15.06 15.05
N PRO A 185 -11.28 -14.92 16.34
CA PRO A 185 -12.00 -15.58 17.43
C PRO A 185 -13.31 -14.85 17.73
N PHE A 186 -14.33 -15.05 16.90
CA PHE A 186 -15.59 -14.31 16.94
C PHE A 186 -16.36 -14.41 18.27
N ASP A 187 -16.21 -15.52 18.98
CA ASP A 187 -16.86 -15.76 20.28
C ASP A 187 -16.09 -15.18 21.47
N SER A 188 -14.84 -14.72 21.26
CA SER A 188 -14.05 -14.10 22.33
C SER A 188 -14.66 -12.78 22.77
N ILE A 189 -14.50 -12.44 24.05
CA ILE A 189 -14.86 -11.15 24.62
C ILE A 189 -13.56 -10.34 24.78
N PRO A 190 -13.31 -9.33 23.93
CA PRO A 190 -12.14 -8.48 24.06
C PRO A 190 -12.21 -7.64 25.35
N ALA A 191 -11.08 -7.51 26.05
CA ALA A 191 -11.00 -6.70 27.27
C ALA A 191 -11.40 -5.24 27.02
N LEU A 192 -11.87 -4.56 28.08
CA LEU A 192 -12.25 -3.14 28.01
C LEU A 192 -11.11 -2.30 27.40
N ASN A 193 -11.46 -1.46 26.42
CA ASN A 193 -10.55 -0.60 25.65
C ASN A 193 -9.50 -1.33 24.80
N LYS A 194 -9.55 -2.66 24.69
CA LYS A 194 -8.65 -3.40 23.79
C LYS A 194 -9.11 -3.22 22.34
N GLU A 195 -8.27 -2.59 21.52
CA GLU A 195 -8.49 -2.61 20.07
C GLU A 195 -8.15 -3.99 19.49
N VAL A 196 -9.08 -4.54 18.71
CA VAL A 196 -8.93 -5.77 17.96
C VAL A 196 -8.90 -5.42 16.48
N LEU A 197 -7.79 -5.76 15.82
CA LEU A 197 -7.61 -5.58 14.39
C LEU A 197 -8.41 -6.64 13.62
N LEU A 198 -9.35 -6.19 12.79
CA LEU A 198 -10.19 -7.08 11.98
C LEU A 198 -9.56 -7.35 10.61
N VAL A 199 -8.87 -6.35 10.05
CA VAL A 199 -8.25 -6.43 8.72
C VAL A 199 -6.89 -5.73 8.76
N PRO A 200 -5.78 -6.45 8.53
CA PRO A 200 -4.45 -5.85 8.55
C PRO A 200 -4.16 -5.03 7.30
N GLN A 201 -4.90 -5.23 6.20
CA GLN A 201 -4.75 -4.45 4.98
C GLN A 201 -5.45 -3.10 5.09
N GLY A 202 -4.68 -2.04 4.95
CA GLY A 202 -5.22 -0.71 4.77
C GLY A 202 -5.81 -0.51 3.36
N ASN A 203 -6.97 -1.08 3.08
CA ASN A 203 -7.68 -0.84 1.82
C ASN A 203 -9.09 -0.37 2.13
N HIS A 204 -9.53 0.73 1.52
CA HIS A 204 -10.88 1.26 1.72
C HIS A 204 -11.95 0.22 1.40
N ALA A 205 -11.75 -0.59 0.34
CA ALA A 205 -12.67 -1.66 -0.04
C ALA A 205 -12.76 -2.78 1.03
N LEU A 206 -11.74 -2.88 1.89
CA LEU A 206 -11.68 -3.83 3.00
C LEU A 206 -12.03 -3.21 4.36
N GLY A 207 -12.51 -1.96 4.37
CA GLY A 207 -12.98 -1.29 5.58
C GLY A 207 -11.93 -0.41 6.28
N ALA A 208 -10.79 -0.13 5.67
CA ALA A 208 -9.91 0.93 6.19
C ALA A 208 -10.58 2.31 6.05
N GLU A 209 -10.32 3.18 7.01
CA GLU A 209 -10.76 4.57 7.02
C GLU A 209 -9.61 5.49 6.60
N PHE A 210 -9.94 6.52 5.82
CA PHE A 210 -9.01 7.52 5.30
C PHE A 210 -9.41 8.85 5.92
N ILE A 211 -8.52 9.41 6.73
CA ILE A 211 -8.75 10.58 7.56
C ILE A 211 -8.02 11.75 6.93
N ASP A 212 -8.71 12.85 6.66
CA ASP A 212 -8.06 14.07 6.21
C ASP A 212 -7.26 14.69 7.37
N LEU A 213 -5.95 14.80 7.17
CA LEU A 213 -4.99 15.38 8.10
C LEU A 213 -4.33 16.63 7.49
N THR A 214 -4.94 17.27 6.49
CA THR A 214 -4.40 18.45 5.81
C THR A 214 -4.11 19.60 6.80
N SER A 215 -4.86 19.71 7.90
CA SER A 215 -4.60 20.67 8.99
C SER A 215 -3.25 20.46 9.71
N HIS A 216 -2.64 19.28 9.58
CA HIS A 216 -1.33 18.95 10.16
C HIS A 216 -0.16 19.26 9.20
N ILE A 217 -0.42 19.77 8.00
CA ILE A 217 0.64 20.19 7.09
C ILE A 217 1.37 21.39 7.70
N SER A 218 2.67 21.23 7.94
CA SER A 218 3.52 22.26 8.54
C SER A 218 4.67 22.63 7.61
N PRO A 219 5.34 23.79 7.83
CA PRO A 219 6.56 24.13 7.12
C PRO A 219 7.68 23.08 7.32
N ALA A 220 7.74 22.45 8.50
CA ALA A 220 8.70 21.38 8.77
C ALA A 220 8.43 20.14 7.92
N LEU A 221 7.16 19.74 7.78
CA LEU A 221 6.79 18.62 6.91
C LEU A 221 7.10 18.90 5.44
N ASN A 222 6.85 20.12 4.96
CA ASN A 222 7.19 20.50 3.59
C ASN A 222 8.70 20.49 3.32
N LYS A 223 9.56 20.68 4.33
CA LYS A 223 11.02 20.63 4.15
C LYS A 223 11.57 19.21 3.99
N VAL A 224 10.78 18.19 4.32
CA VAL A 224 11.17 16.78 4.16
C VAL A 224 11.10 16.33 2.69
N PHE A 225 10.29 17.01 1.85
CA PHE A 225 9.98 16.66 0.45
C PHE A 225 10.37 17.77 -0.53
#